data_AF-A0A9W7D6K7-F1
#
_entry.id   AF-A0A9W7D6K7-F1
#
_cell.length_a   1.000
_cell.length_b   1.000
_cell.length_c   1.000
_cell.angle_alpha   90.00
_cell.angle_beta   90.00
_cell.angle_gamma   90.00
#
_symmetry.space_group_name_H-M   'P 1'
#
loop_
_entity.id
_entity.type
_entity.pdbx_description
1 polymer ?
#
loop_
_entity_poly.entity_id
_entity_poly.type
_entity_poly.pdbx_seq_one_letter_code
_entity_poly.pdbx_strand_id
1 'polypeptide(L)'
;MVHKVGSFVVKERVLCFGEYSFSTVDRENQHVTNTWPYEDVDGASVLEGETDFVILTPRHRIKKTVFRCHFRMEVLVCLMRLRSQHYAKMPDAQVTRPPELQTHSFQSLKYHRTGVQSKCVVEIRPDGIYQKDTEGDLMSHIPYTSLVSIDLICDDHEAIALNHSDNSSLFIVPRRTELAQAINKVMKAYGMQINEYRKKTMEAALKDDGKVSSVASVSFEYQVMKVSQSNESTATPRTLSVSEKYITEYADAKTVISSRPLSRIYSLIMYQDMLQAFEIVYMDGIKRKYCSPQREKIVSELLASCHALGNYQVGVEMTEVADWVRMIPRKIILQEGNKIANIAPNVNVMDRELRVAQSTILQLLAVHGNRKTARTQRQLPRGLDEEMHSLAVEFNANTPTSGVIAQPNKPYEKVLYVLARELYDIVNRHGASHDFVGTYLQSIYRLTLAPPAINELVQILTEVRYRLLFITVDTTKLVPYISSAYLCSVEKSMSA
;
A
#
# COMPACT_ATOMS: atom_id res chain seq x y z
N MET A 1 7.78 14.46 -1.14
CA MET A 1 8.07 15.48 -2.18
C MET A 1 7.32 16.76 -1.85
N VAL A 2 8.04 17.89 -1.70
CA VAL A 2 7.46 19.24 -1.65
C VAL A 2 8.23 20.06 -2.70
N HIS A 3 7.53 20.80 -3.56
CA HIS A 3 8.17 21.46 -4.70
C HIS A 3 8.55 22.91 -4.42
N LYS A 4 8.02 23.52 -3.34
CA LYS A 4 8.24 24.94 -3.07
C LYS A 4 8.23 25.21 -1.58
N VAL A 5 9.34 25.72 -1.06
CA VAL A 5 9.45 26.29 0.29
C VAL A 5 9.81 27.75 0.12
N GLY A 6 8.90 28.67 0.49
CA GLY A 6 9.03 30.09 0.19
C GLY A 6 9.19 30.98 1.41
N SER A 7 10.29 31.74 1.44
CA SER A 7 10.24 33.19 1.66
C SER A 7 11.52 33.82 1.09
N PHE A 8 11.37 34.42 -0.08
CA PHE A 8 12.35 35.17 -0.90
C PHE A 8 13.36 34.39 -1.75
N VAL A 9 13.50 33.06 -1.60
CA VAL A 9 14.26 32.21 -2.55
C VAL A 9 13.47 30.92 -2.81
N VAL A 10 13.19 30.63 -4.09
CA VAL A 10 12.48 29.41 -4.52
C VAL A 10 13.49 28.27 -4.61
N LYS A 11 13.50 27.34 -3.64
CA LYS A 11 14.27 26.09 -3.72
C LYS A 11 13.34 24.89 -3.59
N GLU A 12 13.50 23.91 -4.48
CA GLU A 12 12.87 22.60 -4.33
C GLU A 12 13.52 21.86 -3.16
N ARG A 13 12.71 21.30 -2.24
CA ARG A 13 13.22 20.60 -1.05
C ARG A 13 12.37 19.37 -0.76
N VAL A 14 12.99 18.28 -0.38
CA VAL A 14 12.27 17.09 0.05
C VAL A 14 11.78 17.30 1.49
N LEU A 15 10.47 17.31 1.71
CA LEU A 15 9.91 17.21 3.05
C LEU A 15 9.97 15.75 3.49
N CYS A 16 10.64 15.51 4.61
CA CYS A 16 10.87 14.21 5.21
C CYS A 16 10.16 14.14 6.56
N PHE A 17 9.56 13.00 6.86
CA PHE A 17 8.95 12.73 8.15
C PHE A 17 9.74 11.64 8.86
N GLY A 18 10.20 11.93 10.08
CA GLY A 18 10.86 10.99 10.96
C GLY A 18 9.96 10.57 12.13
N GLU A 19 10.53 9.79 13.05
CA GLU A 19 9.80 9.29 14.22
C GLU A 19 9.42 10.39 15.22
N TYR A 20 10.28 11.38 15.42
CA TYR A 20 10.11 12.43 16.44
C TYR A 20 9.97 13.85 15.86
N SER A 21 10.25 14.01 14.56
CA SER A 21 10.30 15.32 13.92
C SER A 21 10.07 15.20 12.41
N PHE A 22 9.85 16.33 11.75
CA PHE A 22 9.89 16.44 10.30
C PHE A 22 10.95 17.46 9.87
N SER A 23 11.47 17.29 8.66
CA SER A 23 12.59 18.09 8.17
C SER A 23 12.47 18.40 6.68
N THR A 24 13.16 19.44 6.21
CA THR A 24 13.33 19.68 4.77
C THR A 24 14.77 19.40 4.36
N VAL A 25 14.97 18.60 3.32
CA VAL A 25 16.27 18.23 2.76
C VAL A 25 16.47 18.93 1.42
N ASP A 26 17.65 19.47 1.18
CA ASP A 26 18.02 20.02 -0.13
C ASP A 26 18.20 18.88 -1.15
N ARG A 27 17.56 18.99 -2.31
CA ARG A 27 17.51 17.91 -3.30
C ARG A 27 18.88 17.62 -3.92
N GLU A 28 19.74 18.61 -4.05
CA GLU A 28 21.01 18.49 -4.79
C GLU A 28 22.09 17.87 -3.91
N ASN A 29 22.25 18.39 -2.70
CA ASN A 29 23.33 17.97 -1.80
C ASN A 29 22.86 17.07 -0.65
N GLN A 30 21.56 16.75 -0.55
CA GLN A 30 20.97 15.89 0.48
C GLN A 30 21.18 16.37 1.93
N HIS A 31 21.51 17.65 2.13
CA HIS A 31 21.66 18.20 3.48
C HIS A 31 20.32 18.61 4.08
N VAL A 32 20.13 18.31 5.37
CA VAL A 32 18.99 18.80 6.15
C VAL A 32 19.10 20.32 6.28
N THR A 33 18.07 21.02 5.83
CA THR A 33 18.00 22.49 5.82
C THR A 33 17.20 23.06 6.98
N ASN A 34 16.18 22.35 7.45
CA ASN A 34 15.37 22.70 8.61
C ASN A 34 14.84 21.43 9.26
N THR A 35 14.62 21.47 10.58
CA THR A 35 14.00 20.39 11.36
C THR A 35 13.03 21.00 12.38
N TRP A 36 11.88 20.36 12.55
CA TRP A 36 10.83 20.75 13.49
C TRP A 36 10.35 19.54 14.30
N PRO A 37 10.39 19.60 15.64
CA PRO A 37 9.79 18.59 16.52
C PRO A 37 8.28 18.49 16.30
N TYR A 38 7.69 17.34 16.62
CA TYR A 38 6.23 17.17 16.55
C TYR A 38 5.47 17.93 17.64
N GLU A 39 6.11 18.20 18.78
CA GLU A 39 5.57 18.99 19.88
C GLU A 39 5.46 20.49 19.53
N ASP A 40 6.33 20.96 18.64
CA ASP A 40 6.34 22.35 18.16
C ASP A 40 5.26 22.62 17.10
N VAL A 41 4.38 21.66 16.80
CA VAL A 41 3.32 21.85 15.81
C VAL A 41 2.06 22.36 16.51
N ASP A 42 1.72 23.62 16.28
CA ASP A 42 0.49 24.24 16.78
C ASP A 42 -0.74 23.82 15.93
N GLY A 43 -0.51 23.41 14.68
CA GLY A 43 -1.55 22.98 13.75
C GLY A 43 -1.11 23.07 12.30
N ALA A 44 -2.07 22.95 11.38
CA ALA A 44 -1.84 23.18 9.96
C ALA A 44 -2.97 24.00 9.35
N SER A 45 -2.65 24.78 8.32
CA SER A 45 -3.64 25.57 7.59
C SER A 45 -3.42 25.42 6.09
N VAL A 46 -4.50 25.17 5.38
CA VAL A 46 -4.53 25.16 3.92
C VAL A 46 -4.64 26.59 3.41
N LEU A 47 -3.91 26.93 2.34
CA LEU A 47 -3.99 28.24 1.68
C LEU A 47 -4.87 28.15 0.42
N GLU A 48 -5.29 29.30 -0.10
CA GLU A 48 -6.03 29.37 -1.37
C GLU A 48 -5.30 28.62 -2.50
N GLY A 49 -6.07 27.88 -3.29
CA GLY A 49 -5.56 26.95 -4.30
C GLY A 49 -5.53 25.50 -3.81
N GLU A 50 -4.96 24.62 -4.64
CA GLU A 50 -5.00 23.16 -4.40
C GLU A 50 -3.72 22.59 -3.78
N THR A 51 -2.62 23.36 -3.75
CA THR A 51 -1.28 22.80 -3.48
C THR A 51 -0.58 23.41 -2.27
N ASP A 52 -0.95 24.64 -1.87
CA ASP A 52 -0.23 25.38 -0.84
C ASP A 52 -0.83 25.13 0.57
N PHE A 53 0.04 24.99 1.56
CA PHE A 53 -0.30 24.82 2.96
C PHE A 53 0.81 25.34 3.89
N VAL A 54 0.49 25.52 5.16
CA VAL A 54 1.41 25.94 6.22
C VAL A 54 1.29 24.99 7.39
N ILE A 55 2.42 24.56 7.94
CA ILE A 55 2.49 23.87 9.24
C ILE A 55 2.82 24.94 10.27
N LEU A 56 1.90 25.22 11.17
CA LEU A 56 2.05 26.26 12.17
C LEU A 56 2.94 25.74 13.30
N THR A 57 3.97 26.51 13.63
CA THR A 57 4.90 26.22 14.75
C THR A 57 5.20 27.51 15.51
N PRO A 58 5.72 27.48 16.75
CA PRO A 58 6.10 28.69 17.49
C PRO A 58 7.03 29.62 16.71
N ARG A 59 7.89 29.06 15.85
CA ARG A 59 8.80 29.80 14.95
C ARG A 59 8.06 30.61 13.87
N HIS A 60 6.81 30.27 13.56
CA HIS A 60 5.95 31.01 12.61
C HIS A 60 5.49 32.37 13.13
N ARG A 61 5.72 32.71 14.41
CA ARG A 61 5.51 34.08 14.92
C ARG A 61 6.41 35.12 14.25
N ILE A 62 7.50 34.69 13.60
CA ILE A 62 8.48 35.58 12.95
C ILE A 62 8.38 35.49 11.41
N LYS A 63 8.29 34.28 10.84
CA LYS A 63 8.23 34.08 9.38
C LYS A 63 7.41 32.84 9.02
N LYS A 64 6.41 32.98 8.16
CA LYS A 64 5.59 31.85 7.71
C LYS A 64 6.31 31.04 6.64
N THR A 65 6.41 29.73 6.83
CA THR A 65 6.93 28.80 5.82
C THR A 65 5.77 28.21 5.03
N VAL A 66 5.65 28.59 3.76
CA VAL A 66 4.65 28.03 2.86
C VAL A 66 5.23 26.83 2.14
N PHE A 67 4.54 25.69 2.24
CA PHE A 67 4.84 24.45 1.55
C PHE A 67 3.90 24.29 0.35
N ARG A 68 4.44 23.86 -0.80
CA ARG A 68 3.67 23.52 -2.01
C ARG A 68 3.79 22.05 -2.36
N CYS A 69 2.67 21.34 -2.38
CA CYS A 69 2.61 19.93 -2.76
C CYS A 69 1.28 19.61 -3.44
N HIS A 70 1.31 18.91 -4.58
CA HIS A 70 0.09 18.39 -5.23
C HIS A 70 -0.67 17.40 -4.35
N PHE A 71 0.04 16.69 -3.48
CA PHE A 71 -0.52 15.73 -2.50
C PHE A 71 -0.55 16.34 -1.10
N ARG A 72 -0.89 17.63 -0.99
CA ARG A 72 -0.87 18.35 0.31
C ARG A 72 -1.69 17.62 1.38
N MET A 73 -2.79 16.98 0.99
CA MET A 73 -3.67 16.32 1.95
C MET A 73 -3.04 15.08 2.55
N GLU A 74 -2.38 14.29 1.72
CA GLU A 74 -1.64 13.10 2.11
C GLU A 74 -0.48 13.48 3.05
N VAL A 75 0.18 14.62 2.78
CA VAL A 75 1.23 15.17 3.66
C VAL A 75 0.65 15.56 5.02
N LEU A 76 -0.48 16.25 5.07
CA LEU A 76 -1.10 16.69 6.32
C LEU A 76 -1.66 15.52 7.16
N VAL A 77 -2.28 14.54 6.51
CA VAL A 77 -2.74 13.30 7.16
C VAL A 77 -1.54 12.52 7.72
N CYS A 78 -0.45 12.40 6.96
CA CYS A 78 0.77 11.74 7.42
C CYS A 78 1.38 12.46 8.62
N LEU A 79 1.46 13.80 8.58
CA LEU A 79 1.92 14.61 9.71
C LEU A 79 1.13 14.30 10.98
N MET A 80 -0.21 14.31 10.94
CA MET A 80 -1.02 14.05 12.13
C MET A 80 -0.95 12.61 12.62
N ARG A 81 -0.84 11.65 11.71
CA ARG A 81 -0.58 10.24 12.06
C ARG A 81 0.68 10.11 12.90
N LEU A 82 1.79 10.67 12.40
CA LEU A 82 3.09 10.56 13.06
C LEU A 82 3.14 11.38 14.35
N ARG A 83 2.49 12.55 14.40
CA ARG A 83 2.28 13.28 15.65
C ARG A 83 1.50 12.45 16.67
N SER A 84 0.39 11.83 16.28
CA SER A 84 -0.41 11.00 17.19
C SER A 84 0.39 9.81 17.74
N GLN A 85 1.18 9.15 16.88
CA GLN A 85 2.09 8.08 17.29
C GLN A 85 3.19 8.55 18.24
N HIS A 86 3.76 9.74 18.00
CA HIS A 86 4.75 10.37 18.87
C HIS A 86 4.17 10.62 20.27
N TYR A 87 3.02 11.30 20.37
CA TYR A 87 2.36 11.54 21.66
C TYR A 87 1.95 10.25 22.36
N ALA A 88 1.59 9.20 21.62
CA ALA A 88 1.24 7.90 22.20
C ALA A 88 2.43 7.21 22.89
N LYS A 89 3.67 7.52 22.50
CA LYS A 89 4.90 6.99 23.11
C LYS A 89 5.36 7.79 24.33
N MET A 90 4.80 8.97 24.59
CA MET A 90 5.22 9.82 25.69
C MET A 90 4.68 9.27 27.04
N PRO A 91 5.44 9.44 28.16
CA PRO A 91 5.02 8.94 29.48
C PRO A 91 3.67 9.49 29.96
N ASP A 92 3.27 10.68 29.49
CA ASP A 92 2.02 11.36 29.85
C ASP A 92 1.03 11.48 28.67
N ALA A 93 0.95 10.41 27.87
CA ALA A 93 0.28 10.34 26.57
C ALA A 93 -1.22 10.71 26.57
N GLN A 94 -1.90 10.71 27.73
CA GLN A 94 -3.31 11.07 27.83
C GLN A 94 -3.54 12.53 28.23
N VAL A 95 -2.69 13.12 29.08
CA VAL A 95 -2.88 14.51 29.57
C VAL A 95 -2.33 15.52 28.55
N THR A 96 -1.26 15.16 27.85
CA THR A 96 -0.57 16.07 26.91
C THR A 96 -1.03 15.97 25.45
N ARG A 97 -1.96 15.06 25.13
CA ARG A 97 -2.39 14.85 23.75
C ARG A 97 -3.36 15.94 23.27
N PRO A 98 -3.04 16.67 22.19
CA PRO A 98 -3.96 17.64 21.58
C PRO A 98 -5.33 17.02 21.23
N PRO A 99 -6.45 17.75 21.41
CA PRO A 99 -7.80 17.23 21.16
C PRO A 99 -8.03 16.70 19.73
N GLU A 100 -7.35 17.27 18.74
CA GLU A 100 -7.41 16.83 17.33
C GLU A 100 -6.65 15.53 17.08
N LEU A 101 -5.76 15.11 18.00
CA LEU A 101 -5.02 13.85 17.93
C LEU A 101 -5.71 12.71 18.70
N GLN A 102 -6.83 12.99 19.39
CA GLN A 102 -7.57 12.01 20.17
C GLN A 102 -8.42 11.10 19.28
N THR A 103 -8.47 9.81 19.63
CA THR A 103 -9.34 8.83 19.00
C THR A 103 -10.72 8.86 19.64
N HIS A 104 -11.77 8.96 18.84
CA HIS A 104 -13.15 8.92 19.31
C HIS A 104 -13.83 7.64 18.82
N SER A 105 -14.33 6.82 19.76
CA SER A 105 -14.90 5.50 19.44
C SER A 105 -16.42 5.48 19.61
N PHE A 106 -17.11 4.87 18.65
CA PHE A 106 -18.57 4.79 18.58
C PHE A 106 -19.02 3.35 18.38
N GLN A 107 -19.77 2.82 19.34
CA GLN A 107 -20.44 1.53 19.18
C GLN A 107 -21.47 1.63 18.07
N SER A 108 -21.40 0.70 17.11
CA SER A 108 -22.11 0.80 15.84
C SER A 108 -22.57 -0.56 15.33
N LEU A 109 -23.62 -0.58 14.51
CA LEU A 109 -23.95 -1.73 13.66
C LEU A 109 -23.62 -1.38 12.22
N LYS A 110 -22.83 -2.20 11.53
CA LYS A 110 -22.61 -2.07 10.09
C LYS A 110 -23.71 -2.81 9.35
N TYR A 111 -24.35 -2.12 8.42
CA TYR A 111 -25.21 -2.75 7.42
C TYR A 111 -24.38 -3.24 6.24
N HIS A 112 -24.50 -4.52 5.93
CA HIS A 112 -23.87 -5.13 4.76
C HIS A 112 -24.85 -5.20 3.60
N ARG A 113 -24.30 -5.33 2.39
CA ARG A 113 -25.05 -5.47 1.13
C ARG A 113 -26.04 -6.63 1.11
N THR A 114 -25.75 -7.68 1.88
CA THR A 114 -26.61 -8.87 2.00
C THR A 114 -27.84 -8.62 2.88
N GLY A 115 -28.02 -7.41 3.41
CA GLY A 115 -29.08 -7.06 4.37
C GLY A 115 -28.76 -7.50 5.80
N VAL A 116 -27.62 -8.15 6.03
CA VAL A 116 -27.16 -8.58 7.35
C VAL A 116 -26.50 -7.40 8.08
N GLN A 117 -26.63 -7.37 9.40
CA GLN A 117 -25.97 -6.41 10.27
C GLN A 117 -24.85 -7.06 11.09
N SER A 118 -23.81 -6.28 11.39
CA SER A 118 -22.72 -6.71 12.27
C SER A 118 -22.37 -5.68 13.31
N LYS A 119 -22.17 -6.12 14.55
CA LYS A 119 -21.63 -5.26 15.61
C LYS A 119 -20.20 -4.87 15.28
N CYS A 120 -19.90 -3.58 15.46
CA CYS A 120 -18.57 -3.03 15.23
C CYS A 120 -18.34 -1.76 16.06
N VAL A 121 -17.09 -1.33 16.13
CA VAL A 121 -16.70 -0.03 16.68
C VAL A 121 -16.16 0.82 15.55
N VAL A 122 -16.74 1.99 15.35
CA VAL A 122 -16.20 3.00 14.44
C VAL A 122 -15.32 3.95 15.25
N GLU A 123 -14.03 4.01 14.91
CA GLU A 123 -13.04 4.87 15.52
C GLU A 123 -12.66 6.01 14.58
N ILE A 124 -12.93 7.24 15.00
CA ILE A 124 -12.45 8.46 14.34
C ILE A 124 -11.04 8.70 14.87
N ARG A 125 -10.03 8.42 14.04
CA ARG A 125 -8.63 8.66 14.35
C ARG A 125 -8.14 9.89 13.59
N PRO A 126 -6.95 10.43 13.94
CA PRO A 126 -6.39 11.55 13.20
C PRO A 126 -6.16 11.20 11.73
N ASP A 127 -5.79 9.97 11.40
CA ASP A 127 -5.38 9.58 10.05
C ASP A 127 -6.46 8.92 9.19
N GLY A 128 -7.62 8.61 9.78
CA GLY A 128 -8.75 8.05 9.04
C GLY A 128 -9.89 7.60 9.94
N ILE A 129 -10.88 6.97 9.32
CA ILE A 129 -12.03 6.35 9.98
C ILE A 129 -11.80 4.84 9.96
N TYR A 130 -11.71 4.24 11.14
CA TYR A 130 -11.39 2.82 11.30
C TYR A 130 -12.62 2.07 11.78
N GLN A 131 -12.82 0.88 11.25
CA GLN A 131 -13.87 -0.02 11.70
C GLN A 131 -13.23 -1.26 12.32
N LYS A 132 -13.53 -1.52 13.59
CA LYS A 132 -13.12 -2.74 14.29
C LYS A 132 -14.30 -3.64 14.59
N ASP A 133 -14.07 -4.94 14.61
CA ASP A 133 -15.08 -5.89 15.09
C ASP A 133 -15.15 -5.89 16.63
N THR A 134 -16.00 -6.75 17.17
CA THR A 134 -16.17 -6.91 18.62
C THR A 134 -14.94 -7.48 19.33
N GLU A 135 -13.98 -8.05 18.59
CA GLU A 135 -12.72 -8.61 19.09
C GLU A 135 -11.57 -7.59 19.00
N GLY A 136 -11.84 -6.38 18.48
CA GLY A 136 -10.88 -5.30 18.33
C GLY A 136 -10.03 -5.41 17.06
N ASP A 137 -10.27 -6.42 16.23
CA ASP A 137 -9.57 -6.64 14.96
C ASP A 137 -10.08 -5.66 13.90
N LEU A 138 -9.18 -5.19 13.04
CA LEU A 138 -9.53 -4.21 12.01
C LEU A 138 -10.31 -4.86 10.85
N MET A 139 -11.53 -4.37 10.60
CA MET A 139 -12.40 -4.82 9.51
C MET A 139 -12.21 -3.98 8.25
N SER A 140 -12.23 -2.66 8.40
CA SER A 140 -12.14 -1.70 7.29
C SER A 140 -11.53 -0.37 7.72
N HIS A 141 -11.04 0.41 6.75
CA HIS A 141 -10.45 1.73 6.95
C HIS A 141 -10.88 2.64 5.79
N ILE A 142 -11.40 3.82 6.13
CA ILE A 142 -11.75 4.88 5.18
C ILE A 142 -10.76 6.04 5.40
N PRO A 143 -9.78 6.21 4.51
CA PRO A 143 -8.93 7.40 4.53
C PRO A 143 -9.77 8.67 4.40
N TYR A 144 -9.46 9.71 5.16
CA TYR A 144 -10.14 11.01 4.99
C TYR A 144 -10.03 11.57 3.57
N THR A 145 -8.92 11.26 2.89
CA THR A 145 -8.69 11.72 1.52
C THR A 145 -9.50 10.97 0.46
N SER A 146 -10.26 9.93 0.85
CA SER A 146 -11.24 9.25 -0.01
C SER A 146 -12.68 9.52 0.40
N LEU A 147 -12.95 10.15 1.56
CA LEU A 147 -14.29 10.50 2.01
C LEU A 147 -14.85 11.64 1.14
N VAL A 148 -16.02 11.41 0.54
CA VAL A 148 -16.68 12.32 -0.41
C VAL A 148 -17.81 13.10 0.25
N SER A 149 -18.64 12.42 1.05
CA SER A 149 -19.72 13.06 1.80
C SER A 149 -20.21 12.20 2.96
N ILE A 150 -20.97 12.84 3.85
CA ILE A 150 -21.71 12.19 4.94
C ILE A 150 -23.20 12.36 4.66
N ASP A 151 -23.94 11.27 4.58
CA ASP A 151 -25.41 11.31 4.52
C ASP A 151 -25.97 10.92 5.90
N LEU A 152 -26.65 11.86 6.55
CA LEU A 152 -27.51 11.54 7.68
C LEU A 152 -28.86 11.08 7.13
N ILE A 153 -29.19 9.82 7.38
CA ILE A 153 -30.39 9.19 6.84
C ILE A 153 -31.64 9.85 7.40
N CYS A 154 -32.59 10.23 6.55
CA CYS A 154 -33.70 11.09 6.96
C CYS A 154 -34.84 10.35 7.66
N ASP A 155 -35.04 9.07 7.35
CA ASP A 155 -36.09 8.17 7.84
C ASP A 155 -35.64 7.23 8.97
N ASP A 156 -34.37 7.32 9.39
CA ASP A 156 -33.82 6.61 10.56
C ASP A 156 -32.87 7.56 11.31
N HIS A 157 -33.09 7.78 12.60
CA HIS A 157 -32.36 8.78 13.40
C HIS A 157 -31.00 8.32 13.94
N GLU A 158 -30.66 7.05 13.77
CA GLU A 158 -29.38 6.46 14.17
C GLU A 158 -28.53 6.10 12.94
N ALA A 159 -29.13 6.00 11.75
CA ALA A 159 -28.41 5.64 10.54
C ALA A 159 -27.56 6.79 9.94
N ILE A 160 -26.36 6.45 9.48
CA ILE A 160 -25.42 7.35 8.82
C ILE A 160 -24.68 6.60 7.71
N ALA A 161 -24.61 7.19 6.53
CA ALA A 161 -23.80 6.69 5.42
C ALA A 161 -22.55 7.55 5.22
N LEU A 162 -21.41 6.89 5.10
CA LEU A 162 -20.13 7.49 4.75
C LEU A 162 -19.82 7.14 3.30
N ASN A 163 -19.96 8.11 2.40
CA ASN A 163 -19.67 7.90 0.98
C ASN A 163 -18.19 8.18 0.74
N HIS A 164 -17.49 7.23 0.14
CA HIS A 164 -16.08 7.35 -0.20
C HIS A 164 -15.85 6.98 -1.68
N SER A 165 -14.68 7.30 -2.22
CA SER A 165 -14.38 7.26 -3.67
C SER A 165 -14.80 5.98 -4.40
N ASP A 166 -14.78 4.85 -3.69
CA ASP A 166 -14.96 3.53 -4.28
C ASP A 166 -16.28 2.86 -3.83
N ASN A 167 -16.91 3.34 -2.75
CA ASN A 167 -18.13 2.75 -2.20
C ASN A 167 -18.81 3.63 -1.14
N SER A 168 -19.94 3.18 -0.60
CA SER A 168 -20.57 3.73 0.60
C SER A 168 -20.50 2.72 1.76
N SER A 169 -20.36 3.22 2.98
CA SER A 169 -20.47 2.40 4.20
C SER A 169 -21.62 2.89 5.06
N LEU A 170 -22.56 2.01 5.39
CA LEU A 170 -23.77 2.34 6.13
C LEU A 170 -23.71 1.79 7.56
N PHE A 171 -23.96 2.65 8.53
CA PHE A 171 -23.89 2.33 9.96
C PHE A 171 -25.14 2.79 10.71
N ILE A 172 -25.55 2.03 11.71
CA ILE A 172 -26.45 2.48 12.78
C ILE A 172 -25.60 2.86 13.98
N VAL A 173 -25.74 4.11 14.40
CA VAL A 173 -24.94 4.72 15.46
C VAL A 173 -25.88 5.57 16.32
N PRO A 174 -26.13 5.20 17.58
CA PRO A 174 -27.04 5.96 18.45
C PRO A 174 -26.68 7.45 18.56
N ARG A 175 -25.38 7.76 18.46
CA ARG A 175 -24.84 9.13 18.48
C ARG A 175 -24.30 9.56 17.11
N ARG A 176 -25.06 9.32 16.02
CA ARG A 176 -24.61 9.61 14.65
C ARG A 176 -24.19 11.06 14.40
N THR A 177 -24.82 12.02 15.08
CA THR A 177 -24.52 13.45 14.95
C THR A 177 -23.17 13.78 15.59
N GLU A 178 -22.88 13.20 16.75
CA GLU A 178 -21.55 13.30 17.39
C GLU A 178 -20.47 12.65 16.53
N LEU A 179 -20.77 11.50 15.90
CA LEU A 179 -19.86 10.85 14.95
C LEU A 179 -19.55 11.78 13.77
N ALA A 180 -20.58 12.34 13.12
CA ALA A 180 -20.42 13.29 12.03
C ALA A 180 -19.64 14.55 12.46
N GLN A 181 -19.89 15.07 13.66
CA GLN A 181 -19.16 16.20 14.23
C GLN A 181 -17.68 15.86 14.49
N ALA A 182 -17.38 14.66 14.99
CA ALA A 182 -16.01 14.20 15.22
C ALA A 182 -15.24 14.12 13.89
N ILE A 183 -15.86 13.55 12.85
CA ILE A 183 -15.28 13.53 11.49
C ILE A 183 -15.03 14.96 11.00
N ASN A 184 -16.05 15.83 11.07
CA ASN A 184 -15.95 17.23 10.65
C ASN A 184 -14.83 17.99 11.38
N LYS A 185 -14.68 17.77 12.69
CA LYS A 185 -13.64 18.41 13.50
C LYS A 185 -12.24 18.04 13.01
N VAL A 186 -12.01 16.75 12.76
CA VAL A 186 -10.72 16.26 12.23
C VAL A 186 -10.49 16.78 10.81
N MET A 187 -11.49 16.69 9.92
CA MET A 187 -11.42 17.24 8.55
C MET A 187 -11.09 18.73 8.54
N LYS A 188 -11.72 19.52 9.43
CA LYS A 188 -11.49 20.96 9.54
C LYS A 188 -10.08 21.29 10.04
N ALA A 189 -9.49 20.47 10.91
CA ALA A 189 -8.10 20.62 11.33
C ALA A 189 -7.11 20.45 10.15
N TYR A 190 -7.55 19.79 9.07
CA TYR A 190 -6.81 19.69 7.80
C TYR A 190 -7.15 20.78 6.79
N GLY A 191 -7.97 21.77 7.14
CA GLY A 191 -8.51 22.72 6.18
C GLY A 191 -9.44 22.10 5.14
N MET A 192 -10.05 20.95 5.45
CA MET A 192 -11.07 20.31 4.61
C MET A 192 -12.47 20.61 5.12
N GLN A 193 -13.39 20.73 4.18
CA GLN A 193 -14.83 20.76 4.44
C GLN A 193 -15.44 19.54 3.76
N ILE A 194 -16.19 18.75 4.52
CA ILE A 194 -16.94 17.61 3.99
C ILE A 194 -18.40 18.03 3.88
N ASN A 195 -19.04 17.66 2.78
CA ASN A 195 -20.46 17.93 2.60
C ASN A 195 -21.27 16.96 3.46
N GLU A 196 -22.23 17.51 4.21
CA GLU A 196 -23.22 16.75 4.96
C GLU A 196 -24.60 16.92 4.31
N TYR A 197 -25.25 15.81 3.96
CA TYR A 197 -26.59 15.80 3.38
C TYR A 197 -27.58 15.10 4.32
N ARG A 198 -28.85 15.49 4.21
CA ARG A 198 -29.94 15.02 5.11
C ARG A 198 -31.21 14.60 4.38
N LYS A 199 -31.08 14.24 3.10
CA LYS A 199 -32.23 13.94 2.22
C LYS A 199 -32.32 12.46 1.82
N LYS A 200 -31.31 11.66 2.16
CA LYS A 200 -31.21 10.27 1.72
C LYS A 200 -32.03 9.37 2.63
N THR A 201 -32.88 8.53 2.05
CA THR A 201 -33.63 7.51 2.80
C THR A 201 -32.79 6.26 2.98
N MET A 202 -33.17 5.40 3.93
CA MET A 202 -32.53 4.12 4.18
C MET A 202 -32.59 3.22 2.94
N GLU A 203 -33.74 3.20 2.27
CA GLU A 203 -33.91 2.46 1.01
C GLU A 203 -32.96 2.97 -0.08
N ALA A 204 -32.79 4.29 -0.21
CA ALA A 204 -31.85 4.87 -1.17
C ALA A 204 -30.40 4.56 -0.82
N ALA A 205 -30.04 4.58 0.48
CA ALA A 205 -28.70 4.20 0.94
C ALA A 205 -28.36 2.74 0.63
N LEU A 206 -29.33 1.83 0.78
CA LEU A 206 -29.16 0.42 0.43
C LEU A 206 -29.04 0.20 -1.09
N LYS A 207 -29.72 1.02 -1.91
CA LYS A 207 -29.64 0.95 -3.38
C LYS A 207 -28.35 1.55 -3.94
N ASP A 208 -27.80 2.60 -3.32
CA ASP A 208 -26.53 3.23 -3.73
C ASP A 208 -25.31 2.33 -3.49
N ASP A 209 -25.38 1.41 -2.53
CA ASP A 209 -24.34 0.38 -2.31
C ASP A 209 -24.36 -0.72 -3.41
N GLY A 210 -25.23 -0.60 -4.42
CA GLY A 210 -25.10 -1.31 -5.70
C GLY A 210 -26.43 -1.55 -6.43
N LYS A 211 -26.51 -1.08 -7.68
CA LYS A 211 -27.37 -1.69 -8.71
C LYS A 211 -26.84 -3.10 -9.03
N VAL A 212 -27.29 -4.14 -8.33
CA VAL A 212 -27.60 -5.49 -8.86
C VAL A 212 -28.29 -6.25 -7.74
N SER A 213 -29.56 -6.55 -7.94
CA SER A 213 -30.29 -7.61 -7.28
C SER A 213 -29.65 -8.97 -7.57
N SER A 214 -29.34 -9.73 -6.53
CA SER A 214 -29.42 -11.20 -6.49
C SER A 214 -28.50 -11.66 -5.36
N VAL A 215 -29.01 -12.57 -4.54
CA VAL A 215 -28.20 -13.45 -3.69
C VAL A 215 -26.98 -13.88 -4.50
N ALA A 216 -25.79 -13.40 -4.13
CA ALA A 216 -24.58 -13.78 -4.83
C ALA A 216 -24.37 -15.26 -4.53
N SER A 217 -24.54 -16.11 -5.53
CA SER A 217 -24.36 -17.56 -5.38
C SER A 217 -22.98 -17.82 -4.78
N VAL A 218 -22.95 -18.55 -3.67
CA VAL A 218 -21.71 -18.94 -3.02
C VAL A 218 -20.97 -19.88 -3.97
N SER A 219 -19.77 -19.48 -4.36
CA SER A 219 -18.87 -20.27 -5.22
C SER A 219 -18.20 -21.37 -4.42
N PHE A 220 -17.69 -21.05 -3.23
CA PHE A 220 -17.09 -22.01 -2.30
C PHE A 220 -17.09 -21.47 -0.88
N GLU A 221 -16.99 -22.40 0.08
CA GLU A 221 -17.00 -22.08 1.51
C GLU A 221 -16.03 -22.99 2.27
N TYR A 222 -15.31 -22.40 3.23
CA TYR A 222 -14.33 -23.11 4.05
C TYR A 222 -14.42 -22.73 5.52
N GLN A 223 -14.26 -23.73 6.38
CA GLN A 223 -13.98 -23.53 7.79
C GLN A 223 -12.50 -23.19 7.98
N VAL A 224 -12.23 -22.11 8.70
CA VAL A 224 -10.87 -21.62 8.98
C VAL A 224 -10.76 -21.16 10.42
N MET A 225 -9.53 -21.02 10.89
CA MET A 225 -9.22 -20.40 12.18
C MET A 225 -8.64 -19.01 11.92
N LYS A 226 -9.39 -17.95 12.26
CA LYS A 226 -8.91 -16.57 12.16
C LYS A 226 -7.89 -16.30 13.26
N VAL A 227 -6.67 -15.90 12.87
CA VAL A 227 -5.64 -15.46 13.81
C VAL A 227 -5.84 -13.97 14.08
N SER A 228 -6.11 -13.59 15.32
CA SER A 228 -6.35 -12.18 15.66
C SER A 228 -5.08 -11.33 15.50
N GLN A 229 -5.24 -10.09 15.03
CA GLN A 229 -4.14 -9.13 14.98
C GLN A 229 -3.90 -8.45 16.33
N SER A 230 -4.97 -8.27 17.11
CA SER A 230 -4.86 -7.70 18.46
C SER A 230 -4.27 -8.70 19.46
N ASN A 231 -4.45 -10.00 19.21
CA ASN A 231 -3.88 -11.07 20.01
C ASN A 231 -3.52 -12.30 19.17
N GLU A 232 -2.28 -12.35 18.69
CA GLU A 232 -1.78 -13.42 17.80
C GLU A 232 -1.87 -14.83 18.40
N SER A 233 -1.99 -14.96 19.72
CA SER A 233 -2.18 -16.25 20.40
C SER A 233 -3.60 -16.81 20.30
N THR A 234 -4.56 -16.00 19.84
CA THR A 234 -5.96 -16.39 19.73
C THR A 234 -6.33 -16.73 18.29
N ALA A 235 -6.89 -17.94 18.14
CA ALA A 235 -7.40 -18.46 16.89
C ALA A 235 -8.89 -18.74 17.05
N THR A 236 -9.74 -18.02 16.31
CA THR A 236 -11.20 -18.13 16.43
C THR A 236 -11.79 -18.84 15.21
N PRO A 237 -12.67 -19.84 15.37
CA PRO A 237 -13.35 -20.48 14.24
C PRO A 237 -14.16 -19.47 13.43
N ARG A 238 -14.03 -19.53 12.10
CA ARG A 238 -14.75 -18.71 11.13
C ARG A 238 -15.11 -19.52 9.90
N THR A 239 -16.16 -19.07 9.22
CA THR A 239 -16.50 -19.53 7.87
C THR A 239 -16.08 -18.46 6.87
N LEU A 240 -15.21 -18.79 5.93
CA LEU A 240 -14.93 -17.97 4.75
C LEU A 240 -15.81 -18.44 3.59
N SER A 241 -16.73 -17.58 3.18
CA SER A 241 -17.65 -17.82 2.06
C SER A 241 -17.30 -16.87 0.92
N VAL A 242 -17.05 -17.40 -0.27
CA VAL A 242 -16.70 -16.63 -1.45
C VAL A 242 -17.82 -16.72 -2.48
N SER A 243 -18.20 -15.58 -3.00
CA SER A 243 -19.15 -15.41 -4.11
C SER A 243 -18.43 -14.88 -5.33
N GLU A 244 -19.15 -14.70 -6.44
CA GLU A 244 -18.60 -14.17 -7.69
C GLU A 244 -17.82 -12.85 -7.53
N LYS A 245 -18.20 -12.00 -6.56
CA LYS A 245 -17.61 -10.65 -6.40
C LYS A 245 -17.01 -10.37 -5.02
N TYR A 246 -17.38 -11.15 -4.00
CA TYR A 246 -17.05 -10.85 -2.60
C TYR A 246 -16.53 -12.08 -1.87
N ILE A 247 -15.56 -11.85 -0.99
CA ILE A 247 -15.22 -12.74 0.12
C ILE A 247 -15.90 -12.24 1.39
N THR A 248 -16.59 -13.12 2.08
CA THR A 248 -17.28 -12.82 3.33
C THR A 248 -16.82 -13.76 4.43
N GLU A 249 -16.40 -13.21 5.55
CA GLU A 249 -16.07 -13.92 6.77
C GLU A 249 -17.28 -13.88 7.71
N TYR A 250 -17.62 -15.04 8.24
CA TYR A 250 -18.70 -15.23 9.19
C TYR A 250 -18.16 -15.81 10.51
N ALA A 251 -18.65 -15.30 11.63
CA ALA A 251 -18.46 -15.93 12.93
C ALA A 251 -19.37 -17.15 13.11
N ASP A 252 -20.58 -17.07 12.56
CA ASP A 252 -21.58 -18.14 12.51
C ASP A 252 -22.50 -17.91 11.28
N ALA A 253 -23.46 -18.80 11.05
CA ALA A 253 -24.35 -18.75 9.87
C ALA A 253 -25.12 -17.43 9.68
N LYS A 254 -25.22 -16.57 10.70
CA LYS A 254 -25.97 -15.30 10.67
C LYS A 254 -25.09 -14.07 10.92
N THR A 255 -23.91 -14.26 11.52
CA THR A 255 -23.05 -13.16 11.95
C THR A 255 -21.91 -12.94 10.95
N VAL A 256 -22.04 -11.92 10.11
CA VAL A 256 -20.95 -11.46 9.24
C VAL A 256 -19.91 -10.75 10.11
N ILE A 257 -18.63 -11.03 9.90
CA ILE A 257 -17.50 -10.29 10.48
C ILE A 257 -16.89 -9.35 9.44
N SER A 258 -16.78 -9.77 8.19
CA SER A 258 -16.22 -8.91 7.15
C SER A 258 -16.78 -9.32 5.81
N SER A 259 -17.05 -8.35 4.92
CA SER A 259 -17.39 -8.63 3.53
C SER A 259 -16.63 -7.65 2.64
N ARG A 260 -15.81 -8.18 1.73
CA ARG A 260 -14.88 -7.38 0.93
C ARG A 260 -14.91 -7.80 -0.54
N PRO A 261 -14.85 -6.87 -1.50
CA PRO A 261 -14.76 -7.21 -2.91
C PRO A 261 -13.46 -7.96 -3.21
N LEU A 262 -13.54 -9.01 -4.03
CA LEU A 262 -12.38 -9.76 -4.53
C LEU A 262 -11.47 -8.88 -5.41
N SER A 263 -12.04 -7.89 -6.09
CA SER A 263 -11.28 -6.87 -6.85
C SER A 263 -10.37 -6.00 -5.99
N ARG A 264 -10.56 -6.00 -4.66
CA ARG A 264 -9.71 -5.27 -3.70
C ARG A 264 -8.68 -6.17 -3.02
N ILE A 265 -8.67 -7.47 -3.29
CA ILE A 265 -7.55 -8.32 -2.86
C ILE A 265 -6.34 -7.87 -3.66
N TYR A 266 -5.23 -7.70 -2.98
CA TYR A 266 -3.99 -7.24 -3.59
C TYR A 266 -2.95 -8.36 -3.65
N SER A 267 -2.80 -9.12 -2.57
CA SER A 267 -1.85 -10.23 -2.51
C SER A 267 -2.36 -11.30 -1.56
N LEU A 268 -2.04 -12.55 -1.86
CA LEU A 268 -2.28 -13.70 -1.01
C LEU A 268 -0.91 -14.14 -0.50
N ILE A 269 -0.74 -14.26 0.81
CA ILE A 269 0.53 -14.70 1.41
C ILE A 269 0.36 -16.13 1.91
N MET A 270 1.26 -17.03 1.53
CA MET A 270 1.38 -18.37 2.08
C MET A 270 2.70 -18.47 2.85
N TYR A 271 2.63 -18.54 4.17
CA TYR A 271 3.82 -18.59 5.01
C TYR A 271 4.52 -19.95 4.88
N GLN A 272 5.83 -19.95 4.63
CA GLN A 272 6.62 -21.18 4.60
C GLN A 272 6.76 -21.81 5.99
N ASP A 273 6.94 -20.98 7.01
CA ASP A 273 7.18 -21.44 8.39
C ASP A 273 5.90 -21.88 9.12
N MET A 274 4.74 -21.45 8.64
CA MET A 274 3.42 -21.78 9.21
C MET A 274 2.59 -22.53 8.17
N LEU A 275 2.73 -23.85 8.12
CA LEU A 275 2.18 -24.73 7.06
C LEU A 275 0.65 -24.70 6.89
N GLN A 276 -0.09 -24.16 7.86
CA GLN A 276 -1.55 -23.99 7.74
C GLN A 276 -1.96 -22.54 7.55
N ALA A 277 -1.04 -21.60 7.75
CA ALA A 277 -1.36 -20.18 7.71
C ALA A 277 -1.33 -19.63 6.28
N PHE A 278 -2.30 -18.77 5.99
CA PHE A 278 -2.32 -17.89 4.84
C PHE A 278 -2.87 -16.53 5.25
N GLU A 279 -2.61 -15.51 4.46
CA GLU A 279 -3.10 -14.16 4.72
C GLU A 279 -3.58 -13.49 3.44
N ILE A 280 -4.68 -12.76 3.58
CA ILE A 280 -5.27 -11.98 2.50
C ILE A 280 -4.94 -10.51 2.76
N VAL A 281 -4.16 -9.91 1.85
CA VAL A 281 -3.79 -8.50 1.88
C VAL A 281 -4.68 -7.74 0.90
N TYR A 282 -5.35 -6.70 1.37
CA TYR A 282 -6.22 -5.87 0.56
C TYR A 282 -5.53 -4.56 0.13
N MET A 283 -6.07 -3.91 -0.90
CA MET A 283 -5.53 -2.66 -1.45
C MET A 283 -5.42 -1.52 -0.45
N ASP A 284 -6.28 -1.50 0.58
CA ASP A 284 -6.27 -0.49 1.64
C ASP A 284 -5.29 -0.81 2.79
N GLY A 285 -4.44 -1.83 2.62
CA GLY A 285 -3.41 -2.23 3.58
C GLY A 285 -3.91 -3.16 4.69
N ILE A 286 -5.22 -3.41 4.77
CA ILE A 286 -5.76 -4.35 5.75
C ILE A 286 -5.31 -5.76 5.37
N LYS A 287 -4.86 -6.50 6.38
CA LYS A 287 -4.46 -7.89 6.26
C LYS A 287 -5.39 -8.75 7.10
N ARG A 288 -5.70 -9.98 6.66
CA ARG A 288 -6.45 -10.95 7.46
C ARG A 288 -5.78 -12.30 7.36
N LYS A 289 -5.23 -12.76 8.48
CA LYS A 289 -4.49 -14.02 8.61
C LYS A 289 -5.39 -15.13 9.12
N TYR A 290 -5.33 -16.28 8.47
CA TYR A 290 -6.14 -17.45 8.78
C TYR A 290 -5.27 -18.71 8.78
N CYS A 291 -5.70 -19.73 9.51
CA CYS A 291 -5.13 -21.07 9.48
C CYS A 291 -6.17 -22.07 8.96
N SER A 292 -5.76 -22.94 8.04
CA SER A 292 -6.58 -24.05 7.53
C SER A 292 -5.71 -25.18 7.01
N PRO A 293 -6.09 -26.45 7.21
CA PRO A 293 -5.43 -27.58 6.54
C PRO A 293 -5.61 -27.55 5.02
N GLN A 294 -6.58 -26.77 4.52
CA GLN A 294 -6.88 -26.63 3.09
C GLN A 294 -6.31 -25.33 2.49
N ARG A 295 -5.29 -24.71 3.11
CA ARG A 295 -4.77 -23.39 2.70
C ARG A 295 -4.47 -23.28 1.21
N GLU A 296 -3.85 -24.30 0.62
CA GLU A 296 -3.40 -24.26 -0.78
C GLU A 296 -4.60 -24.24 -1.74
N LYS A 297 -5.63 -25.03 -1.41
CA LYS A 297 -6.89 -25.05 -2.16
C LYS A 297 -7.60 -23.70 -2.05
N ILE A 298 -7.72 -23.16 -0.83
CA ILE A 298 -8.36 -21.85 -0.58
C ILE A 298 -7.65 -20.75 -1.37
N VAL A 299 -6.32 -20.67 -1.26
CA VAL A 299 -5.51 -19.64 -1.95
C VAL A 299 -5.62 -19.79 -3.46
N SER A 300 -5.60 -21.01 -4.00
CA SER A 300 -5.74 -21.27 -5.43
C SER A 300 -7.11 -20.86 -5.97
N GLU A 301 -8.19 -21.20 -5.27
CA GLU A 301 -9.56 -20.83 -5.67
C GLU A 301 -9.79 -19.32 -5.53
N LEU A 302 -9.22 -18.67 -4.50
CA LEU A 302 -9.25 -17.22 -4.37
C LEU A 302 -8.49 -16.52 -5.50
N LEU A 303 -7.30 -17.01 -5.84
CA LEU A 303 -6.48 -16.48 -6.94
C LEU A 303 -7.25 -16.56 -8.26
N ALA A 304 -7.81 -17.74 -8.58
CA ALA A 304 -8.61 -17.95 -9.77
C ALA A 304 -9.83 -17.02 -9.82
N SER A 305 -10.52 -16.85 -8.68
CA SER A 305 -11.69 -15.97 -8.57
C SER A 305 -11.33 -14.49 -8.74
N CYS A 306 -10.18 -14.06 -8.21
CA CYS A 306 -9.65 -12.71 -8.44
C CYS A 306 -9.35 -12.49 -9.93
N HIS A 307 -8.66 -13.44 -10.57
CA HIS A 307 -8.30 -13.36 -11.98
C HIS A 307 -9.53 -13.39 -12.89
N ALA A 308 -10.55 -14.17 -12.57
CA ALA A 308 -11.82 -14.19 -13.29
C ALA A 308 -12.54 -12.83 -13.29
N LEU A 309 -12.33 -12.01 -12.26
CA LEU A 309 -12.84 -10.63 -12.17
C LEU A 309 -11.91 -9.58 -12.83
N GLY A 310 -10.84 -10.02 -13.49
CA GLY A 310 -9.85 -9.14 -14.09
C GLY A 310 -8.79 -8.61 -13.12
N ASN A 311 -8.74 -9.11 -11.88
CA ASN A 311 -7.74 -8.73 -10.88
C ASN A 311 -6.47 -9.58 -11.02
N TYR A 312 -5.78 -9.47 -12.15
CA TYR A 312 -4.65 -10.33 -12.53
C TYR A 312 -3.34 -10.05 -11.78
N GLN A 313 -3.22 -8.93 -11.05
CA GLN A 313 -2.04 -8.64 -10.22
C GLN A 313 -1.98 -9.46 -8.94
N VAL A 314 -3.12 -9.99 -8.47
CA VAL A 314 -3.09 -10.83 -7.26
C VAL A 314 -2.17 -11.99 -7.56
N GLY A 315 -1.08 -12.04 -6.79
CA GLY A 315 -0.13 -13.11 -6.78
C GLY A 315 -0.11 -13.79 -5.42
N VAL A 316 0.54 -14.94 -5.39
CA VAL A 316 0.82 -15.66 -4.16
C VAL A 316 2.26 -15.39 -3.77
N GLU A 317 2.46 -14.74 -2.63
CA GLU A 317 3.76 -14.43 -2.06
C GLU A 317 4.06 -15.42 -0.93
N MET A 318 5.32 -15.80 -0.76
CA MET A 318 5.74 -16.76 0.28
C MET A 318 6.12 -16.09 1.61
N THR A 319 6.23 -14.76 1.60
CA THR A 319 6.65 -13.94 2.73
C THR A 319 5.85 -12.65 2.77
N GLU A 320 5.68 -12.10 3.97
CA GLU A 320 5.04 -10.81 4.12
C GLU A 320 5.97 -9.71 3.59
N VAL A 321 5.48 -8.93 2.62
CA VAL A 321 6.12 -7.68 2.24
C VAL A 321 5.64 -6.59 3.19
N ALA A 322 6.53 -6.12 4.05
CA ALA A 322 6.20 -5.08 5.03
C ALA A 322 5.75 -3.79 4.33
N ASP A 323 4.75 -3.11 4.89
CA ASP A 323 4.10 -1.99 4.20
C ASP A 323 5.05 -0.80 3.96
N TRP A 324 6.04 -0.61 4.82
CA TRP A 324 7.04 0.44 4.72
C TRP A 324 8.00 0.28 3.53
N VAL A 325 8.05 -0.92 2.93
CA VAL A 325 8.85 -1.20 1.73
C VAL A 325 8.29 -0.50 0.49
N ARG A 326 6.98 -0.25 0.44
CA ARG A 326 6.34 0.44 -0.70
C ARG A 326 6.42 1.95 -0.47
N MET A 327 7.51 2.56 -0.95
CA MET A 327 7.79 3.97 -0.71
C MET A 327 6.84 4.90 -1.49
N ILE A 328 6.37 4.51 -2.68
CA ILE A 328 5.36 5.27 -3.44
C ILE A 328 3.95 4.94 -2.91
N PRO A 329 3.21 5.93 -2.36
CA PRO A 329 1.83 5.73 -1.95
C PRO A 329 0.92 5.30 -3.12
N ARG A 330 0.15 4.23 -2.92
CA ARG A 330 -0.74 3.66 -3.96
C ARG A 330 -1.74 4.64 -4.55
N LYS A 331 -2.25 5.57 -3.76
CA LYS A 331 -3.17 6.61 -4.24
C LYS A 331 -2.53 7.49 -5.31
N ILE A 332 -1.23 7.77 -5.18
CA ILE A 332 -0.47 8.52 -6.20
C ILE A 332 -0.37 7.69 -7.47
N ILE A 333 -0.09 6.38 -7.35
CA ILE A 333 -0.05 5.45 -8.48
C ILE A 333 -1.39 5.45 -9.23
N LEU A 334 -2.52 5.34 -8.52
CA LEU A 334 -3.86 5.40 -9.10
C LEU A 334 -4.14 6.74 -9.79
N GLN A 335 -3.83 7.87 -9.15
CA GLN A 335 -4.08 9.19 -9.71
C GLN A 335 -3.26 9.46 -10.98
N GLU A 336 -1.98 9.11 -10.99
CA GLU A 336 -1.15 9.20 -12.18
C GLU A 336 -1.59 8.19 -13.25
N GLY A 337 -2.02 6.99 -12.85
CA GLY A 337 -2.58 5.97 -13.74
C GLY A 337 -3.83 6.47 -14.45
N ASN A 338 -4.70 7.21 -13.76
CA ASN A 338 -5.88 7.83 -14.35
C ASN A 338 -5.52 8.90 -15.40
N LYS A 339 -4.36 9.56 -15.31
CA LYS A 339 -3.89 10.45 -16.38
C LYS A 339 -3.50 9.66 -17.65
N ILE A 340 -2.96 8.45 -17.49
CA ILE A 340 -2.67 7.55 -18.61
C ILE A 340 -3.96 7.11 -19.31
N ALA A 341 -5.09 7.02 -18.59
CA ALA A 341 -6.39 6.70 -19.17
C ALA A 341 -6.80 7.64 -20.31
N ASN A 342 -6.50 8.93 -20.16
CA ASN A 342 -6.81 9.94 -21.15
C ASN A 342 -5.96 9.80 -22.44
N ILE A 343 -4.83 9.10 -22.36
CA ILE A 343 -3.87 8.93 -23.47
C ILE A 343 -4.03 7.53 -24.10
N ALA A 344 -4.34 6.50 -23.31
CA ALA A 344 -4.46 5.11 -23.73
C ALA A 344 -5.76 4.48 -23.18
N PRO A 345 -6.90 4.67 -23.88
CA PRO A 345 -8.21 4.24 -23.37
C PRO A 345 -8.36 2.71 -23.29
N ASN A 346 -7.63 1.96 -24.11
CA ASN A 346 -7.72 0.48 -24.19
C ASN A 346 -6.90 -0.27 -23.14
N VAL A 347 -6.22 0.46 -22.24
CA VAL A 347 -5.42 -0.12 -21.16
C VAL A 347 -6.29 -0.19 -19.92
N ASN A 348 -6.40 -1.35 -19.26
CA ASN A 348 -7.21 -1.45 -18.04
C ASN A 348 -6.60 -0.57 -16.91
N VAL A 349 -7.38 -0.25 -15.87
CA VAL A 349 -6.93 0.61 -14.76
C VAL A 349 -5.65 0.08 -14.11
N MET A 350 -5.58 -1.24 -13.99
CA MET A 350 -4.50 -2.00 -13.36
C MET A 350 -3.16 -1.84 -14.09
N ASP A 351 -3.15 -1.97 -15.41
CA ASP A 351 -1.98 -1.78 -16.26
C ASP A 351 -1.47 -0.34 -16.19
N ARG A 352 -2.37 0.63 -16.08
CA ARG A 352 -2.00 2.04 -15.93
C ARG A 352 -1.27 2.27 -14.61
N GLU A 353 -1.78 1.72 -13.53
CA GLU A 353 -1.14 1.79 -12.20
C GLU A 353 0.26 1.17 -12.20
N LEU A 354 0.41 -0.06 -12.73
CA LEU A 354 1.72 -0.71 -12.81
C LEU A 354 2.70 0.09 -13.66
N ARG A 355 2.25 0.66 -14.77
CA ARG A 355 3.10 1.49 -15.62
C ARG A 355 3.70 2.65 -14.84
N VAL A 356 2.90 3.33 -14.01
CA VAL A 356 3.37 4.44 -13.15
C VAL A 356 4.38 3.95 -12.11
N ALA A 357 4.01 2.92 -11.35
CA ALA A 357 4.84 2.40 -10.26
C ALA A 357 6.20 1.93 -10.79
N GLN A 358 6.17 1.04 -11.79
CA GLN A 358 7.36 0.48 -12.42
C GLN A 358 8.20 1.57 -13.07
N SER A 359 7.60 2.51 -13.81
CA SER A 359 8.34 3.59 -14.47
C SER A 359 9.20 4.39 -13.49
N THR A 360 8.62 4.77 -12.35
CA THR A 360 9.30 5.61 -11.36
C THR A 360 10.47 4.85 -10.75
N ILE A 361 10.25 3.61 -10.34
CA ILE A 361 11.26 2.78 -9.69
C ILE A 361 12.39 2.42 -10.68
N LEU A 362 12.06 2.05 -11.92
CA LEU A 362 13.04 1.79 -12.98
C LEU A 362 13.95 2.99 -13.24
N GLN A 363 13.38 4.21 -13.24
CA GLN A 363 14.16 5.42 -13.42
C GLN A 363 15.12 5.66 -12.25
N LEU A 364 14.66 5.44 -11.00
CA LEU A 364 15.49 5.58 -9.81
C LEU A 364 16.63 4.56 -9.78
N LEU A 365 16.32 3.28 -10.03
CA LEU A 365 17.31 2.21 -10.15
C LEU A 365 18.36 2.54 -11.22
N ALA A 366 17.91 2.99 -12.40
CA ALA A 366 18.82 3.34 -13.48
C ALA A 366 19.72 4.53 -13.12
N VAL A 367 19.18 5.60 -12.52
CA VAL A 367 19.96 6.79 -12.17
C VAL A 367 20.94 6.49 -11.04
N HIS A 368 20.48 5.84 -9.98
CA HIS A 368 21.31 5.54 -8.82
C HIS A 368 22.40 4.52 -9.18
N GLY A 369 22.03 3.42 -9.85
CA GLY A 369 22.99 2.44 -10.36
C GLY A 369 23.99 3.05 -11.35
N ASN A 370 23.56 3.92 -12.27
CA ASN A 370 24.48 4.57 -13.21
C ASN A 370 25.46 5.54 -12.53
N ARG A 371 25.05 6.26 -11.48
CA ARG A 371 25.99 7.10 -10.72
C ARG A 371 27.11 6.26 -10.11
N LYS A 372 26.80 5.04 -9.69
CA LYS A 372 27.76 4.08 -9.15
C LYS A 372 28.73 3.58 -10.24
N THR A 373 28.23 3.34 -11.45
CA THR A 373 29.06 2.88 -12.58
C THR A 373 29.84 4.02 -13.26
N ALA A 374 29.35 5.26 -13.20
CA ALA A 374 29.95 6.44 -13.81
C ALA A 374 31.06 7.08 -12.95
N ARG A 375 32.29 6.62 -13.19
CA ARG A 375 33.57 7.39 -13.15
C ARG A 375 34.16 8.00 -11.86
N THR A 376 33.65 7.78 -10.67
CA THR A 376 34.43 8.08 -9.42
C THR A 376 34.51 6.94 -8.40
N GLN A 377 33.71 5.88 -8.57
CA GLN A 377 33.78 4.67 -7.76
C GLN A 377 34.11 3.46 -8.64
N ARG A 378 35.31 3.45 -9.25
CA ARG A 378 35.81 2.23 -9.95
C ARG A 378 35.89 1.02 -9.02
N GLN A 379 35.97 1.27 -7.71
CA GLN A 379 35.66 0.32 -6.67
C GLN A 379 34.34 0.77 -6.02
N LEU A 380 33.32 -0.08 -6.06
CA LEU A 380 32.10 0.16 -5.28
C LEU A 380 32.48 0.31 -3.80
N PRO A 381 31.70 1.04 -2.98
CA PRO A 381 31.92 1.11 -1.55
C PRO A 381 32.17 -0.29 -0.96
N ARG A 382 33.08 -0.40 0.01
CA ARG A 382 33.41 -1.69 0.64
C ARG A 382 32.24 -2.31 1.43
N GLY A 383 31.14 -1.59 1.60
CA GLY A 383 29.94 -2.04 2.32
C GLY A 383 28.77 -2.38 1.40
N LEU A 384 27.68 -2.83 2.02
CA LEU A 384 26.40 -3.10 1.37
C LEU A 384 25.76 -1.80 0.86
N ASP A 385 25.06 -1.89 -0.27
CA ASP A 385 24.32 -0.79 -0.85
C ASP A 385 22.84 -0.91 -0.48
N GLU A 386 22.50 -0.40 0.71
CA GLU A 386 21.15 -0.45 1.26
C GLU A 386 20.15 0.37 0.42
N GLU A 387 20.61 1.41 -0.30
CA GLU A 387 19.77 2.23 -1.17
C GLU A 387 19.38 1.45 -2.44
N MET A 388 20.34 0.86 -3.14
CA MET A 388 20.05 -0.03 -4.28
C MET A 388 19.16 -1.20 -3.87
N HIS A 389 19.42 -1.80 -2.71
CA HIS A 389 18.61 -2.89 -2.19
C HIS A 389 17.18 -2.42 -1.93
N SER A 390 17.00 -1.31 -1.21
CA SER A 390 15.66 -0.75 -0.91
C SER A 390 14.85 -0.48 -2.18
N LEU A 391 15.48 0.08 -3.22
CA LEU A 391 14.83 0.29 -4.52
C LEU A 391 14.43 -1.03 -5.20
N ALA A 392 15.25 -2.08 -5.07
CA ALA A 392 14.94 -3.42 -5.60
C ALA A 392 13.80 -4.09 -4.79
N VAL A 393 13.78 -3.94 -3.46
CA VAL A 393 12.66 -4.41 -2.64
C VAL A 393 11.38 -3.66 -3.03
N GLU A 394 11.42 -2.34 -3.22
CA GLU A 394 10.27 -1.56 -3.67
C GLU A 394 9.80 -1.99 -5.07
N PHE A 395 10.73 -2.24 -5.99
CA PHE A 395 10.42 -2.76 -7.33
C PHE A 395 9.68 -4.09 -7.25
N ASN A 396 10.20 -5.02 -6.45
CA ASN A 396 9.61 -6.33 -6.21
C ASN A 396 8.22 -6.21 -5.57
N ALA A 397 8.07 -5.31 -4.60
CA ALA A 397 6.82 -5.08 -3.90
C ALA A 397 5.71 -4.47 -4.79
N ASN A 398 6.07 -3.86 -5.93
CA ASN A 398 5.15 -3.22 -6.87
C ASN A 398 5.09 -3.91 -8.23
N THR A 399 5.77 -5.05 -8.41
CA THR A 399 5.80 -5.78 -9.68
C THR A 399 5.33 -7.22 -9.45
N PRO A 400 4.23 -7.66 -10.09
CA PRO A 400 3.72 -9.01 -9.90
C PRO A 400 4.74 -10.05 -10.40
N THR A 401 4.54 -11.31 -10.04
CA THR A 401 5.36 -12.42 -10.54
C THR A 401 5.22 -12.61 -12.06
N SER A 402 4.12 -12.16 -12.66
CA SER A 402 3.95 -12.06 -14.11
C SER A 402 4.82 -10.98 -14.77
N GLY A 403 5.60 -10.23 -13.98
CA GLY A 403 6.66 -9.36 -14.47
C GLY A 403 6.29 -7.92 -14.72
N VAL A 404 7.23 -7.22 -15.35
CA VAL A 404 7.04 -5.83 -15.75
C VAL A 404 6.11 -5.71 -16.95
N ILE A 405 5.34 -4.62 -16.97
CA ILE A 405 4.62 -4.23 -18.17
C ILE A 405 5.59 -3.48 -19.06
N ALA A 406 5.83 -3.99 -20.26
CA ALA A 406 6.70 -3.34 -21.24
C ALA A 406 6.19 -1.92 -21.58
N GLN A 407 7.08 -0.96 -21.47
CA GLN A 407 6.84 0.46 -21.74
C GLN A 407 7.91 1.00 -22.70
N PRO A 408 7.53 1.75 -23.74
CA PRO A 408 8.51 2.39 -24.61
C PRO A 408 9.38 3.36 -23.82
N ASN A 409 10.65 3.47 -24.21
CA ASN A 409 11.62 4.43 -23.66
C ASN A 409 11.93 4.28 -22.15
N LYS A 410 11.65 3.11 -21.55
CA LYS A 410 12.07 2.83 -20.17
C LYS A 410 13.41 2.10 -20.13
N PRO A 411 14.26 2.35 -19.11
CA PRO A 411 15.65 1.91 -19.09
C PRO A 411 15.82 0.45 -18.65
N TYR A 412 15.04 -0.49 -19.19
CA TYR A 412 15.05 -1.90 -18.76
C TYR A 412 16.44 -2.55 -18.82
N GLU A 413 17.14 -2.39 -19.93
CA GLU A 413 18.52 -2.89 -20.15
C GLU A 413 19.46 -2.34 -19.06
N LYS A 414 19.47 -1.01 -18.88
CA LYS A 414 20.32 -0.34 -17.89
C LYS A 414 20.03 -0.81 -16.47
N VAL A 415 18.75 -0.97 -16.12
CA VAL A 415 18.35 -1.45 -14.78
C VAL A 415 18.80 -2.89 -14.56
N LEU A 416 18.59 -3.76 -15.55
CA LEU A 416 19.02 -5.15 -15.45
C LEU A 416 20.55 -5.26 -15.31
N TYR A 417 21.30 -4.49 -16.09
CA TYR A 417 22.77 -4.45 -15.99
C TYR A 417 23.25 -4.05 -14.59
N VAL A 418 22.71 -2.95 -14.02
CA VAL A 418 23.15 -2.51 -12.68
C VAL A 418 22.79 -3.51 -11.59
N LEU A 419 21.62 -4.15 -11.67
CA LEU A 419 21.22 -5.17 -10.69
C LEU A 419 22.05 -6.46 -10.80
N ALA A 420 22.35 -6.92 -12.02
CA ALA A 420 23.21 -8.07 -12.24
C ALA A 420 24.62 -7.82 -11.71
N ARG A 421 25.12 -6.60 -11.86
CA ARG A 421 26.41 -6.18 -11.30
C ARG A 421 26.39 -6.12 -9.77
N GLU A 422 25.37 -5.53 -9.16
CA GLU A 422 25.23 -5.52 -7.69
C GLU A 422 25.18 -6.93 -7.11
N LEU A 423 24.42 -7.81 -7.76
CA LEU A 423 24.35 -9.22 -7.41
C LEU A 423 25.74 -9.88 -7.46
N TYR A 424 26.50 -9.66 -8.53
CA TYR A 424 27.87 -10.15 -8.67
C TYR A 424 28.77 -9.68 -7.52
N ASP A 425 28.74 -8.37 -7.24
CA ASP A 425 29.58 -7.78 -6.21
C ASP A 425 29.23 -8.28 -4.80
N ILE A 426 27.95 -8.45 -4.49
CA ILE A 426 27.51 -8.96 -3.18
C ILE A 426 27.88 -10.42 -3.00
N VAL A 427 27.64 -11.28 -4.01
CA VAL A 427 28.00 -12.69 -3.91
C VAL A 427 29.50 -12.87 -3.70
N ASN A 428 30.33 -12.09 -4.40
CA ASN A 428 31.79 -12.20 -4.27
C ASN A 428 32.32 -11.71 -2.92
N ARG A 429 31.66 -10.73 -2.28
CA ARG A 429 32.13 -10.13 -1.02
C ARG A 429 31.50 -10.71 0.23
N HIS A 430 30.24 -11.10 0.13
CA HIS A 430 29.39 -11.48 1.27
C HIS A 430 28.82 -12.90 1.13
N GLY A 431 29.02 -13.56 -0.02
CA GLY A 431 28.56 -14.92 -0.27
C GLY A 431 27.16 -15.00 -0.86
N ALA A 432 26.83 -16.16 -1.44
CA ALA A 432 25.56 -16.41 -2.13
C ALA A 432 24.34 -16.55 -1.19
N SER A 433 24.57 -16.68 0.12
CA SER A 433 23.51 -16.80 1.12
C SER A 433 23.04 -15.45 1.69
N HIS A 434 23.62 -14.33 1.26
CA HIS A 434 23.25 -13.02 1.77
C HIS A 434 21.81 -12.63 1.34
N ASP A 435 21.03 -12.03 2.24
CA ASP A 435 19.60 -11.76 2.03
C ASP A 435 19.31 -10.91 0.77
N PHE A 436 20.24 -10.02 0.41
CA PHE A 436 20.10 -9.16 -0.79
C PHE A 436 20.08 -9.95 -2.11
N VAL A 437 20.74 -11.12 -2.14
CA VAL A 437 20.83 -11.97 -3.34
C VAL A 437 19.44 -12.37 -3.81
N GLY A 438 18.58 -12.81 -2.90
CA GLY A 438 17.20 -13.20 -3.23
C GLY A 438 16.40 -12.06 -3.83
N THR A 439 16.50 -10.86 -3.25
CA THR A 439 15.82 -9.66 -3.76
C THR A 439 16.28 -9.31 -5.18
N TYR A 440 17.58 -9.29 -5.45
CA TYR A 440 18.08 -8.95 -6.79
C TYR A 440 17.72 -10.00 -7.84
N LEU A 441 17.76 -11.29 -7.49
CA LEU A 441 17.33 -12.36 -8.39
C LEU A 441 15.83 -12.22 -8.74
N GLN A 442 14.98 -11.95 -7.75
CA GLN A 442 13.57 -11.68 -8.00
C GLN A 442 13.36 -10.47 -8.91
N SER A 443 14.11 -9.39 -8.71
CA SER A 443 14.03 -8.19 -9.56
C SER A 443 14.46 -8.49 -10.98
N ILE A 444 15.58 -9.19 -11.16
CA ILE A 444 16.09 -9.62 -12.47
C ILE A 444 15.05 -10.49 -13.17
N TYR A 445 14.50 -11.51 -12.48
CA TYR A 445 13.45 -12.36 -13.05
C TYR A 445 12.26 -11.53 -13.56
N ARG A 446 11.70 -10.65 -12.72
CA ARG A 446 10.57 -9.80 -13.10
C ARG A 446 10.89 -8.89 -14.29
N LEU A 447 12.13 -8.41 -14.40
CA LEU A 447 12.60 -7.59 -15.52
C LEU A 447 12.72 -8.38 -16.83
N THR A 448 13.17 -9.64 -16.77
CA THR A 448 13.36 -10.48 -17.97
C THR A 448 12.08 -10.74 -18.76
N LEU A 449 10.93 -10.47 -18.15
CA LEU A 449 9.63 -10.54 -18.83
C LEU A 449 9.39 -9.33 -19.77
N ALA A 450 10.27 -8.31 -19.78
CA ALA A 450 10.38 -7.32 -20.84
C ALA A 450 11.47 -7.69 -21.88
N PRO A 451 11.18 -7.64 -23.20
CA PRO A 451 12.13 -8.00 -24.25
C PRO A 451 13.51 -7.30 -24.18
N PRO A 452 13.61 -5.99 -23.89
CA PRO A 452 14.93 -5.33 -23.80
C PRO A 452 15.78 -5.89 -22.65
N ALA A 453 15.17 -6.20 -21.50
CA ALA A 453 15.88 -6.71 -20.34
C ALA A 453 16.38 -8.16 -20.54
N ILE A 454 15.60 -9.05 -21.17
CA ILE A 454 16.09 -10.41 -21.45
C ILE A 454 17.26 -10.40 -22.44
N ASN A 455 17.23 -9.52 -23.45
CA ASN A 455 18.33 -9.38 -24.40
C ASN A 455 19.63 -8.96 -23.69
N GLU A 456 19.54 -7.98 -22.79
CA GLU A 456 20.67 -7.56 -21.96
C GLU A 456 21.16 -8.70 -21.05
N LEU A 457 20.25 -9.47 -20.45
CA LEU A 457 20.65 -10.59 -19.59
C LEU A 457 21.44 -11.64 -20.38
N VAL A 458 20.99 -11.97 -21.59
CA VAL A 458 21.72 -12.89 -22.48
C VAL A 458 23.12 -12.36 -22.79
N GLN A 459 23.26 -11.06 -23.07
CA GLN A 459 24.58 -10.45 -23.29
C GLN A 459 25.48 -10.58 -22.05
N ILE A 460 24.97 -10.27 -20.86
CA ILE A 460 25.72 -10.41 -19.59
C ILE A 460 26.15 -11.87 -19.36
N LEU A 461 25.26 -12.83 -19.62
CA LEU A 461 25.56 -14.26 -19.44
C LEU A 461 26.63 -14.77 -20.41
N THR A 462 26.77 -14.15 -21.59
CA THR A 462 27.84 -14.46 -22.53
C THR A 462 29.21 -13.90 -22.10
N GLU A 463 29.25 -12.94 -21.18
CA GLU A 463 30.51 -12.44 -20.61
C GLU A 463 31.08 -13.44 -19.58
N VAL A 464 32.32 -13.88 -19.82
CA VAL A 464 33.04 -14.88 -18.98
C VAL A 464 33.02 -14.54 -17.48
N ARG A 465 33.08 -13.24 -17.13
CA ARG A 465 33.10 -12.77 -15.74
C ARG A 465 31.79 -13.06 -14.99
N TYR A 466 30.65 -13.00 -15.65
CA TYR A 466 29.33 -13.17 -15.02
C TYR A 466 28.78 -14.60 -15.20
N ARG A 467 29.28 -15.35 -16.18
CA ARG A 467 28.86 -16.74 -16.44
C ARG A 467 29.00 -17.66 -15.23
N LEU A 468 30.06 -17.51 -14.44
CA LEU A 468 30.29 -18.30 -13.22
C LEU A 468 29.32 -17.94 -12.08
N LEU A 469 28.87 -16.68 -12.00
CA LEU A 469 27.98 -16.21 -10.94
C LEU A 469 26.65 -16.97 -10.94
N PHE A 470 26.00 -17.02 -12.10
CA PHE A 470 24.67 -17.65 -12.24
C PHE A 470 24.70 -19.18 -12.17
N ILE A 471 25.89 -19.78 -12.28
CA ILE A 471 26.12 -21.23 -12.06
C ILE A 471 26.32 -21.51 -10.56
N THR A 472 26.92 -20.58 -9.81
CA THR A 472 27.25 -20.75 -8.38
C THR A 472 26.07 -20.40 -7.46
N VAL A 473 25.21 -19.50 -7.89
CA VAL A 473 23.93 -19.23 -7.24
C VAL A 473 22.99 -20.40 -7.55
N ASP A 474 22.74 -21.24 -6.55
CA ASP A 474 21.90 -22.43 -6.66
C ASP A 474 20.59 -22.13 -7.40
N THR A 475 20.49 -22.62 -8.63
CA THR A 475 19.35 -22.40 -9.52
C THR A 475 18.07 -23.04 -8.98
N THR A 476 18.15 -23.95 -8.01
CA THR A 476 16.98 -24.48 -7.30
C THR A 476 16.25 -23.41 -6.47
N LYS A 477 16.93 -22.31 -6.09
CA LYS A 477 16.29 -21.13 -5.47
C LYS A 477 15.60 -20.22 -6.49
N LEU A 478 15.90 -20.36 -7.78
CA LEU A 478 15.21 -19.71 -8.89
C LEU A 478 13.99 -20.53 -9.38
N VAL A 479 13.95 -21.84 -9.12
CA VAL A 479 12.89 -22.77 -9.55
C VAL A 479 11.47 -22.38 -9.11
N PRO A 480 11.21 -21.75 -7.94
CA PRO A 480 9.86 -21.28 -7.61
C PRO A 480 9.36 -20.15 -8.52
N TYR A 481 10.26 -19.47 -9.24
CA TYR A 481 9.96 -18.29 -10.06
C TYR A 481 10.14 -18.56 -11.55
N ILE A 482 11.01 -19.47 -11.97
CA ILE A 482 11.20 -19.84 -13.37
C ILE A 482 10.25 -21.00 -13.72
N SER A 483 9.23 -20.73 -14.56
CA SER A 483 8.42 -21.77 -15.19
C SER A 483 9.33 -22.83 -15.85
N SER A 484 9.04 -24.12 -15.60
CA SER A 484 9.87 -25.26 -16.06
C SER A 484 10.06 -25.32 -17.58
N ALA A 485 9.29 -24.53 -18.35
CA ALA A 485 9.43 -24.39 -19.80
C ALA A 485 10.76 -23.73 -20.24
N TYR A 486 11.41 -22.91 -19.41
CA TYR A 486 12.61 -22.16 -19.83
C TYR A 486 13.94 -22.88 -19.55
N LEU A 487 14.03 -23.71 -18.50
CA LEU A 487 15.25 -24.46 -18.19
C LEU A 487 15.62 -25.46 -19.30
N CYS A 488 14.63 -26.02 -20.00
CA CYS A 488 14.83 -26.91 -21.13
C CYS A 488 15.47 -26.20 -22.36
N SER A 489 15.32 -24.88 -22.49
CA SER A 489 15.95 -24.11 -23.57
C SER A 489 17.38 -23.69 -23.25
N VAL A 490 17.70 -23.49 -21.97
CA VAL A 490 19.06 -23.13 -21.51
C VAL A 490 19.97 -24.37 -21.49
N GLU A 491 19.47 -25.53 -21.08
CA GLU A 491 20.25 -26.78 -21.15
C GLU A 491 20.58 -27.19 -22.60
N LYS A 492 19.68 -26.92 -23.56
CA LYS A 492 19.93 -27.16 -25.00
C LYS A 492 20.95 -26.21 -25.62
N SER A 493 21.20 -25.04 -25.02
CA SER A 493 22.18 -24.06 -25.52
C SER A 493 23.53 -24.15 -24.81
N MET A 494 23.61 -24.89 -23.69
CA MET A 494 24.88 -25.22 -23.02
C MET A 494 25.44 -26.59 -23.43
N SER A 495 24.68 -27.38 -24.20
CA SER A 495 25.10 -28.67 -24.76
C SER A 495 25.54 -28.59 -26.24
N ALA A 496 25.62 -27.38 -26.80
CA ALA A 496 26.23 -27.04 -28.09
C ALA A 496 27.32 -25.99 -27.85
#